data_AF-A0A1F2TKD6-F1
#
_entry.id   AF-A0A1F2TKD6-F1
#
_cell.length_a   1.000
_cell.length_b   1.000
_cell.length_c   1.000
_cell.angle_alpha   90.00
_cell.angle_beta   90.00
_cell.angle_gamma   90.00
#
_symmetry.space_group_name_H-M   'P 1'
#
loop_
_entity.id
_entity.type
_entity.pdbx_description
1 polymer ?
#
loop_
_entity_poly.entity_id
_entity_poly.type
_entity_poly.pdbx_seq_one_letter_code
_entity_poly.pdbx_strand_id
1 'polypeptide(L)'
;MVPIMPRRLWCTLLIALGTTACEKKTPPTPSPGGTEGETITGRERIGWDQQAAGASELATFRYAIYVDNARSEVADATCATTAGAVGFACSGRLPAMVQGSHTLELAAFVLDGDVFESPRSTPLRVNVQAATASETSAVAWSSGPAGITSDGVPLAVERVADGLADPTDLAVAPDGRVFVAERRGSVRTIDDPGGQPSRTPSASVDVEGGELLALALDPQFARTHFVYVVYAAPADRSGDRPTYRLARFRETAGVLGERAVLVNEVAPVDGAGAASVRTMPDGRLLLSVGTNGHGGATSLEGKLLRLERDGTTPREQNGTPVITAVFDAPQGIAWDRGRSAAWIVDRAGAAATLSAVPIGPSVPPRAGVSYRLADADVRSAAVYEGDLLPAFRNDVLVASDEGRHLVRLRVPVAARSRTLTAERLLQDRVGGIRLVAVSPDGAIYFSTADTVGRITPR
;
A
#
# COMPACT_ATOMS: atom_id res chain seq x y z
N MET A 1 59.15 -84.94 -1.74
CA MET A 1 60.30 -84.86 -0.81
C MET A 1 60.19 -83.51 -0.12
N VAL A 2 59.81 -83.55 1.16
CA VAL A 2 59.73 -82.47 2.19
C VAL A 2 58.89 -81.20 1.86
N PRO A 3 58.09 -80.68 2.82
CA PRO A 3 56.80 -79.99 2.58
C PRO A 3 56.79 -78.53 3.08
N ILE A 4 55.64 -77.82 3.00
CA ILE A 4 55.04 -76.99 4.08
C ILE A 4 53.58 -76.64 3.68
N MET A 5 52.68 -76.88 4.64
CA MET A 5 51.20 -76.79 4.72
C MET A 5 50.66 -75.32 4.83
N PRO A 6 49.33 -75.06 5.06
CA PRO A 6 48.12 -75.55 4.40
C PRO A 6 47.04 -74.44 4.18
N ARG A 7 45.94 -74.84 3.53
CA ARG A 7 44.62 -74.18 3.46
C ARG A 7 44.07 -73.71 4.83
N ARG A 8 43.25 -72.66 4.83
CA ARG A 8 41.87 -72.67 5.39
C ARG A 8 41.04 -71.48 4.85
N LEU A 9 39.90 -71.81 4.25
CA LEU A 9 38.78 -70.89 3.99
C LEU A 9 38.30 -70.29 5.31
N TRP A 10 37.89 -69.01 5.30
CA TRP A 10 36.79 -68.52 6.13
C TRP A 10 35.97 -67.49 5.37
N CYS A 11 34.66 -67.71 5.41
CA CYS A 11 33.61 -66.98 4.73
C CYS A 11 33.46 -65.55 5.28
N THR A 12 33.12 -64.67 4.37
CA THR A 12 32.59 -63.32 4.52
C THR A 12 31.48 -63.18 5.57
N LEU A 13 31.68 -62.28 6.53
CA LEU A 13 30.61 -61.56 7.23
C LEU A 13 31.09 -60.12 7.49
N LEU A 14 30.89 -59.24 6.52
CA LEU A 14 31.03 -57.79 6.67
C LEU A 14 29.74 -57.26 7.27
N ILE A 15 29.69 -57.13 8.60
CA ILE A 15 28.68 -56.31 9.28
C ILE A 15 29.27 -54.91 9.43
N ALA A 16 28.79 -54.02 8.56
CA ALA A 16 28.92 -52.59 8.74
C ALA A 16 28.11 -52.17 9.97
N LEU A 17 28.80 -51.75 11.03
CA LEU A 17 28.24 -50.92 12.08
C LEU A 17 28.94 -49.57 11.99
N GLY A 18 28.44 -48.75 11.06
CA GLY A 18 28.76 -47.34 11.03
C GLY A 18 28.19 -46.71 12.30
N THR A 19 29.06 -46.30 13.20
CA THR A 19 28.74 -45.32 14.21
C THR A 19 28.53 -43.99 13.49
N THR A 20 27.31 -43.68 13.06
CA THR A 20 26.93 -42.32 12.73
C THR A 20 26.87 -41.55 14.04
N ALA A 21 28.01 -41.01 14.46
CA ALA A 21 27.99 -39.84 15.31
C ALA A 21 27.17 -38.78 14.57
N CYS A 22 25.99 -38.45 15.09
CA CYS A 22 25.31 -37.21 14.70
C CYS A 22 26.16 -36.06 15.24
N GLU A 23 27.19 -35.67 14.49
CA GLU A 23 27.68 -34.30 14.60
C GLU A 23 26.49 -33.42 14.24
N LYS A 24 25.95 -32.71 15.24
CA LYS A 24 24.95 -31.66 15.02
C LYS A 24 25.62 -30.62 14.13
N LYS A 25 25.38 -30.70 12.82
CA LYS A 25 26.06 -29.85 11.83
C LYS A 25 25.52 -28.44 11.94
N THR A 26 26.37 -27.51 12.38
CA THR A 26 26.14 -26.09 12.20
C THR A 26 26.01 -25.78 10.71
N PRO A 27 25.04 -24.94 10.29
CA PRO A 27 24.92 -24.54 8.89
C PRO A 27 26.21 -23.90 8.37
N PRO A 28 26.49 -23.98 7.04
CA PRO A 28 27.56 -23.20 6.44
C PRO A 28 27.32 -21.70 6.63
N THR A 29 28.40 -20.93 6.83
CA THR A 29 28.33 -19.48 6.98
C THR A 29 27.80 -18.84 5.68
N PRO A 30 26.77 -17.97 5.75
CA PRO A 30 26.29 -17.24 4.59
C PRO A 30 27.35 -16.28 4.06
N SER A 31 27.34 -16.05 2.74
CA SER A 31 28.26 -15.11 2.07
C SER A 31 27.48 -13.90 1.54
N PRO A 32 27.43 -12.77 2.27
CA PRO A 32 26.73 -11.58 1.82
C PRO A 32 27.31 -11.04 0.50
N GLY A 33 26.42 -10.63 -0.40
CA GLY A 33 26.76 -9.79 -1.54
C GLY A 33 26.70 -8.31 -1.13
N GLY A 34 27.68 -7.51 -1.55
CA GLY A 34 27.71 -6.06 -1.29
C GLY A 34 29.10 -5.47 -1.54
N THR A 35 29.18 -4.15 -1.70
CA THR A 35 30.46 -3.42 -1.80
C THR A 35 30.78 -2.78 -0.45
N GLU A 36 32.03 -2.84 0.01
CA GLU A 36 32.44 -2.16 1.23
C GLU A 36 32.18 -0.64 1.13
N GLY A 37 31.55 -0.06 2.15
CA GLY A 37 31.28 1.38 2.23
C GLY A 37 30.06 1.83 1.43
N GLU A 38 29.21 0.92 0.98
CA GLU A 38 27.97 1.23 0.27
C GLU A 38 27.03 2.10 1.12
N THR A 39 26.46 3.12 0.49
CA THR A 39 25.46 4.00 1.14
C THR A 39 24.07 3.43 0.90
N ILE A 40 23.30 3.27 1.98
CA ILE A 40 21.98 2.64 1.96
C ILE A 40 20.96 3.50 2.72
N THR A 41 19.67 3.26 2.48
CA THR A 41 18.55 3.95 3.16
C THR A 41 17.98 3.18 4.35
N GLY A 42 18.45 1.94 4.56
CA GLY A 42 17.96 1.03 5.61
C GLY A 42 16.64 0.34 5.25
N ARG A 43 16.18 0.44 4.00
CA ARG A 43 14.96 -0.22 3.48
C ARG A 43 15.26 -1.30 2.45
N GLU A 44 16.52 -1.45 2.08
CA GLU A 44 17.01 -2.41 1.11
C GLU A 44 16.93 -3.85 1.65
N ARG A 45 17.03 -4.80 0.73
CA ARG A 45 17.26 -6.20 1.06
C ARG A 45 18.75 -6.50 0.96
N ILE A 46 19.27 -7.25 1.92
CA ILE A 46 20.59 -7.87 1.82
C ILE A 46 20.47 -9.18 1.05
N GLY A 47 21.35 -9.38 0.08
CA GLY A 47 21.49 -10.65 -0.65
C GLY A 47 22.69 -11.43 -0.14
N TRP A 48 22.63 -12.76 -0.13
CA TRP A 48 23.75 -13.63 0.19
C TRP A 48 23.65 -14.97 -0.53
N ASP A 49 24.79 -15.64 -0.70
CA ASP A 49 24.81 -17.03 -1.15
C ASP A 49 24.86 -17.97 0.07
N GLN A 50 23.96 -18.95 0.10
CA GLN A 50 23.91 -19.99 1.13
C GLN A 50 24.29 -21.35 0.57
N GLN A 51 25.30 -21.99 1.14
CA GLN A 51 25.63 -23.38 0.81
C GLN A 51 24.71 -24.35 1.56
N ALA A 52 24.17 -25.34 0.85
CA ALA A 52 23.41 -26.47 1.38
C ALA A 52 23.53 -27.66 0.41
N ALA A 53 23.36 -28.89 0.90
CA ALA A 53 23.39 -30.12 0.08
C ALA A 53 22.18 -30.23 -0.86
N GLY A 54 21.08 -29.53 -0.54
CA GLY A 54 19.89 -29.46 -1.38
C GLY A 54 18.80 -28.58 -0.78
N ALA A 55 17.73 -28.35 -1.56
CA ALA A 55 16.62 -27.48 -1.16
C ALA A 55 15.94 -27.92 0.14
N SER A 56 15.87 -29.23 0.42
CA SER A 56 15.28 -29.76 1.65
C SER A 56 16.09 -29.43 2.90
N GLU A 57 17.43 -29.40 2.80
CA GLU A 57 18.29 -28.98 3.90
C GLU A 57 18.22 -27.47 4.07
N LEU A 58 18.28 -26.72 2.97
CA LEU A 58 18.18 -25.25 2.97
C LEU A 58 16.90 -24.76 3.65
N ALA A 59 15.79 -25.47 3.46
CA ALA A 59 14.50 -25.15 4.08
C ALA A 59 14.51 -25.25 5.61
N THR A 60 15.51 -25.90 6.21
CA THR A 60 15.69 -25.96 7.67
C THR A 60 16.43 -24.75 8.23
N PHE A 61 17.15 -24.01 7.38
CA PHE A 61 17.99 -22.90 7.82
C PHE A 61 17.17 -21.65 8.10
N ARG A 62 17.55 -20.97 9.18
CA ARG A 62 17.13 -19.62 9.54
C ARG A 62 18.36 -18.71 9.52
N TYR A 63 18.13 -17.41 9.52
CA TYR A 63 19.21 -16.44 9.37
C TYR A 63 19.13 -15.37 10.44
N ALA A 64 20.27 -15.06 11.03
CA ALA A 64 20.45 -13.93 11.92
C ALA A 64 21.34 -12.89 11.25
N ILE A 65 20.97 -11.62 11.43
CA ILE A 65 21.80 -10.48 11.06
C ILE A 65 22.23 -9.76 12.33
N TYR A 66 23.52 -9.42 12.36
CA TYR A 66 24.14 -8.63 13.42
C TYR A 66 24.40 -7.22 12.88
N VAL A 67 23.83 -6.24 13.55
CA VAL A 67 24.13 -4.82 13.31
C VAL A 67 24.92 -4.31 14.51
N ASP A 68 26.19 -3.98 14.32
CA ASP A 68 27.08 -3.55 15.40
C ASP A 68 27.04 -4.49 16.62
N ASN A 69 27.06 -5.80 16.34
CA ASN A 69 26.92 -6.91 17.30
C ASN A 69 25.53 -7.14 17.90
N ALA A 70 24.52 -6.31 17.61
CA ALA A 70 23.15 -6.57 18.01
C ALA A 70 22.50 -7.59 17.07
N ARG A 71 22.10 -8.75 17.60
CA ARG A 71 21.50 -9.85 16.85
C ARG A 71 20.01 -9.64 16.60
N SER A 72 19.56 -9.87 15.38
CA SER A 72 18.15 -9.97 15.00
C SER A 72 17.93 -11.09 13.99
N GLU A 73 16.75 -11.70 13.97
CA GLU A 73 16.41 -12.73 12.97
C GLU A 73 15.92 -12.06 11.68
N VAL A 74 16.39 -12.58 10.53
CA VAL A 74 15.91 -12.18 9.20
C VAL A 74 14.71 -13.03 8.84
N ALA A 75 13.56 -12.68 9.41
CA ALA A 75 12.34 -13.51 9.33
C ALA A 75 11.77 -13.66 7.91
N ASP A 76 12.10 -12.75 6.99
CA ASP A 76 11.61 -12.74 5.61
C ASP A 76 12.67 -13.24 4.60
N ALA A 77 13.63 -14.04 5.07
CA ALA A 77 14.64 -14.65 4.23
C ALA A 77 14.00 -15.59 3.18
N THR A 78 14.29 -15.33 1.91
CA THR A 78 13.84 -16.12 0.77
C THR A 78 15.04 -16.58 -0.04
N CYS A 79 15.11 -17.88 -0.35
CA CYS A 79 16.18 -18.45 -1.16
C CYS A 79 15.67 -19.02 -2.47
N ALA A 80 16.51 -19.02 -3.50
CA ALA A 80 16.25 -19.68 -4.77
C ALA A 80 16.06 -21.21 -4.57
N THR A 81 15.30 -21.83 -5.47
CA THR A 81 15.04 -23.28 -5.42
C THR A 81 16.11 -24.12 -6.11
N THR A 82 17.02 -23.48 -6.85
CA THR A 82 18.10 -24.11 -7.61
C THR A 82 19.42 -23.49 -7.19
N ALA A 83 20.43 -24.33 -6.89
CA ALA A 83 21.75 -23.85 -6.54
C ALA A 83 22.49 -23.30 -7.78
N GLY A 84 23.15 -22.16 -7.61
CA GLY A 84 24.16 -21.65 -8.53
C GLY A 84 25.54 -22.24 -8.24
N ALA A 85 26.58 -21.62 -8.81
CA ALA A 85 27.96 -22.11 -8.68
C ALA A 85 28.52 -22.05 -7.24
N VAL A 86 28.00 -21.14 -6.40
CA VAL A 86 28.52 -20.86 -5.06
C VAL A 86 27.52 -21.15 -3.94
N GLY A 87 26.29 -21.56 -4.27
CA GLY A 87 25.22 -21.83 -3.32
C GLY A 87 23.85 -21.42 -3.85
N PHE A 88 22.86 -21.39 -2.96
CA PHE A 88 21.53 -20.86 -3.23
C PHE A 88 21.52 -19.36 -2.95
N ALA A 89 21.12 -18.56 -3.94
CA ALA A 89 20.97 -17.13 -3.77
C ALA A 89 19.78 -16.85 -2.84
N CYS A 90 20.04 -16.16 -1.74
CA CYS A 90 19.08 -15.80 -0.71
C CYS A 90 19.01 -14.28 -0.56
N SER A 91 17.88 -13.77 -0.07
CA SER A 91 17.74 -12.36 0.30
C SER A 91 16.75 -12.15 1.43
N GLY A 92 16.94 -11.09 2.20
CA GLY A 92 16.11 -10.72 3.35
C GLY A 92 16.13 -9.21 3.60
N ARG A 93 15.14 -8.66 4.29
CA ARG A 93 15.13 -7.23 4.64
C ARG A 93 16.20 -6.90 5.68
N LEU A 94 16.78 -5.72 5.54
CA LEU A 94 17.60 -5.16 6.60
C LEU A 94 16.71 -4.76 7.81
N PRO A 95 17.20 -4.93 9.05
CA PRO A 95 16.54 -4.42 10.23
C PRO A 95 16.60 -2.89 10.24
N ALA A 96 15.73 -2.26 11.04
CA ALA A 96 15.78 -0.81 11.21
C ALA A 96 17.11 -0.39 11.85
N MET A 97 17.78 0.58 11.23
CA MET A 97 19.06 1.13 11.69
C MET A 97 18.93 2.65 11.83
N VAL A 98 19.70 3.21 12.77
CA VAL A 98 19.85 4.66 12.87
C VAL A 98 20.72 5.17 11.71
N GLN A 99 20.75 6.48 11.50
CA GLN A 99 21.65 7.05 10.50
C GLN A 99 23.09 6.98 11.00
N GLY A 100 24.01 6.61 10.13
CA GLY A 100 25.43 6.49 10.44
C GLY A 100 26.09 5.27 9.81
N SER A 101 27.36 5.08 10.13
CA SER A 101 28.10 3.90 9.67
C SER A 101 27.78 2.71 10.57
N HIS A 102 27.46 1.58 9.94
CA HIS A 102 27.11 0.33 10.60
C HIS A 102 27.91 -0.84 10.02
N THR A 103 28.15 -1.84 10.85
CA THR A 103 28.75 -3.11 10.43
C THR A 103 27.69 -4.21 10.45
N LEU A 104 27.49 -4.85 9.30
CA LEU A 104 26.54 -5.94 9.10
C LEU A 104 27.29 -7.28 9.00
N GLU A 105 26.81 -8.28 9.73
CA GLU A 105 27.27 -9.67 9.60
C GLU A 105 26.08 -10.61 9.57
N LEU A 106 26.14 -11.68 8.78
CA LEU A 106 25.10 -12.71 8.69
C LEU A 106 25.58 -14.02 9.29
N ALA A 107 24.66 -14.77 9.91
CA ALA A 107 24.87 -16.14 10.33
C ALA A 107 23.63 -16.99 9.99
N ALA A 108 23.84 -18.25 9.66
CA ALA A 108 22.78 -19.22 9.47
C ALA A 108 22.64 -20.08 10.73
N PHE A 109 21.42 -20.44 11.12
CA PHE A 109 21.18 -21.29 12.27
C PHE A 109 20.04 -22.28 12.04
N VAL A 110 20.04 -23.36 12.80
CA VAL A 110 18.95 -24.35 12.85
C VAL A 110 18.45 -24.49 14.28
N LEU A 111 17.18 -24.87 14.42
CA LEU A 111 16.54 -25.17 15.69
C LEU A 111 16.34 -26.68 15.80
N ASP A 112 17.15 -27.34 16.61
CA ASP A 112 17.04 -28.78 16.90
C ASP A 112 17.20 -29.02 18.41
N GLY A 113 16.18 -28.61 19.16
CA GLY A 113 16.18 -28.55 20.64
C GLY A 113 17.03 -27.40 21.20
N ASP A 114 18.22 -27.18 20.61
CA ASP A 114 19.10 -26.05 20.86
C ASP A 114 19.28 -25.21 19.57
N VAL A 115 19.81 -23.99 19.71
CA VAL A 115 20.19 -23.14 18.58
C VAL A 115 21.62 -23.48 18.14
N PHE A 116 21.77 -23.99 16.92
CA PHE A 116 23.08 -24.23 16.30
C PHE A 116 23.34 -23.17 15.24
N GLU A 117 24.16 -22.19 15.57
CA GLU A 117 24.47 -21.05 14.71
C GLU A 117 25.87 -21.18 14.08
N SER A 118 25.99 -20.82 12.81
CA SER A 118 27.25 -20.76 12.07
C SER A 118 28.18 -19.68 12.62
N PRO A 119 29.47 -19.70 12.28
CA PRO A 119 30.29 -18.50 12.35
C PRO A 119 29.64 -17.35 11.56
N ARG A 120 29.88 -16.11 12.01
CA ARG A 120 29.43 -14.91 11.30
C ARG A 120 30.19 -14.73 9.99
N SER A 121 29.51 -14.15 9.01
CA SER A 121 30.08 -13.80 7.71
C SER A 121 31.19 -12.75 7.85
N THR A 122 31.89 -12.50 6.75
CA THR A 122 32.74 -11.31 6.66
C THR A 122 31.93 -10.05 6.92
N PRO A 123 32.47 -9.06 7.66
CA PRO A 123 31.76 -7.82 7.95
C PRO A 123 31.51 -7.00 6.68
N LEU A 124 30.26 -6.58 6.48
CA LEU A 124 29.87 -5.63 5.44
C LEU A 124 29.64 -4.26 6.07
N ARG A 125 30.50 -3.29 5.73
CA ARG A 125 30.37 -1.91 6.22
C ARG A 125 29.42 -1.14 5.32
N VAL A 126 28.40 -0.54 5.91
CA VAL A 126 27.42 0.31 5.22
C VAL A 126 27.34 1.68 5.87
N ASN A 127 26.93 2.69 5.11
CA ASN A 127 26.59 4.00 5.63
C ASN A 127 25.08 4.22 5.45
N VAL A 128 24.33 4.12 6.54
CA VAL A 128 22.89 4.35 6.55
C VAL A 128 22.64 5.85 6.55
N GLN A 129 22.07 6.36 5.47
CA GLN A 129 21.59 7.74 5.41
C GLN A 129 20.08 7.74 5.56
N ALA A 130 19.52 8.88 5.97
CA ALA A 130 18.10 9.10 5.71
C ALA A 130 17.87 8.77 4.24
N ALA A 131 16.75 8.13 3.89
CA ALA A 131 16.25 8.30 2.54
C ALA A 131 16.09 9.81 2.35
N THR A 132 17.09 10.46 1.76
CA THR A 132 16.86 11.67 1.01
C THR A 132 15.77 11.25 0.07
N ALA A 133 14.56 11.82 0.23
CA ALA A 133 13.58 11.75 -0.83
C ALA A 133 14.39 12.00 -2.10
N SER A 134 14.47 11.00 -2.98
CA SER A 134 15.13 11.21 -4.26
C SER A 134 14.52 12.50 -4.76
N GLU A 135 15.32 13.56 -4.84
CA GLU A 135 15.00 14.71 -5.64
C GLU A 135 15.06 14.19 -7.07
N THR A 136 14.02 13.46 -7.46
CA THR A 136 13.60 13.30 -8.83
C THR A 136 13.39 14.73 -9.28
N SER A 137 14.41 15.36 -9.88
CA SER A 137 14.48 16.78 -10.25
C SER A 137 13.13 17.46 -10.05
N ALA A 138 12.91 18.04 -8.86
CA ALA A 138 11.57 18.42 -8.44
C ALA A 138 11.00 19.35 -9.50
N VAL A 139 9.96 18.88 -10.19
CA VAL A 139 9.24 19.72 -11.15
C VAL A 139 8.78 20.94 -10.38
N ALA A 140 9.33 22.11 -10.70
CA ALA A 140 8.94 23.34 -10.06
C ALA A 140 7.46 23.61 -10.36
N TRP A 141 6.65 23.69 -9.31
CA TRP A 141 5.23 23.97 -9.42
C TRP A 141 4.97 25.24 -10.23
N SER A 142 4.14 25.13 -11.27
CA SER A 142 3.79 26.25 -12.14
C SER A 142 2.28 26.50 -12.18
N SER A 143 1.83 27.52 -11.44
CA SER A 143 0.45 28.02 -11.47
C SER A 143 0.13 28.77 -12.78
N GLY A 144 -1.15 28.98 -13.08
CA GLY A 144 -1.63 29.72 -14.25
C GLY A 144 -2.22 28.80 -15.34
N PRO A 145 -2.19 29.20 -16.63
CA PRO A 145 -2.87 28.49 -17.70
C PRO A 145 -2.35 27.08 -17.93
N ALA A 146 -3.19 26.07 -17.73
CA ALA A 146 -2.89 24.63 -17.68
C ALA A 146 -3.04 23.88 -19.02
N GLY A 147 -3.05 24.61 -20.15
CA GLY A 147 -3.26 24.06 -21.48
C GLY A 147 -4.73 24.04 -21.89
N ILE A 148 -5.00 23.43 -23.04
CA ILE A 148 -6.35 23.23 -23.59
C ILE A 148 -6.52 21.73 -23.78
N THR A 149 -7.62 21.17 -23.28
CA THR A 149 -7.91 19.74 -23.41
C THR A 149 -8.21 19.36 -24.85
N SER A 150 -8.20 18.06 -25.14
CA SER A 150 -8.48 17.48 -26.46
C SER A 150 -9.87 17.84 -27.01
N ASP A 151 -10.81 18.21 -26.14
CA ASP A 151 -12.16 18.70 -26.46
C ASP A 151 -12.30 20.23 -26.36
N GLY A 152 -11.19 20.97 -26.28
CA GLY A 152 -11.16 22.43 -26.42
C GLY A 152 -11.39 23.22 -25.12
N VAL A 153 -11.31 22.60 -23.95
CA VAL A 153 -11.52 23.28 -22.67
C VAL A 153 -10.21 23.87 -22.15
N PRO A 154 -10.08 25.20 -22.04
CA PRO A 154 -8.90 25.81 -21.45
C PRO A 154 -8.94 25.65 -19.94
N LEU A 155 -7.83 25.19 -19.36
CA LEU A 155 -7.70 24.96 -17.93
C LEU A 155 -6.77 26.00 -17.29
N ALA A 156 -6.95 26.23 -15.99
CA ALA A 156 -5.99 26.91 -15.12
C ALA A 156 -5.67 26.01 -13.93
N VAL A 157 -4.45 26.14 -13.40
CA VAL A 157 -4.00 25.44 -12.18
C VAL A 157 -3.48 26.45 -11.17
N GLU A 158 -3.89 26.29 -9.92
CA GLU A 158 -3.49 27.17 -8.83
C GLU A 158 -3.01 26.36 -7.63
N ARG A 159 -2.03 26.90 -6.90
CA ARG A 159 -1.62 26.37 -5.60
C ARG A 159 -2.59 26.88 -4.54
N VAL A 160 -3.14 25.97 -3.74
CA VAL A 160 -4.09 26.28 -2.68
C VAL A 160 -3.41 26.27 -1.31
N ALA A 161 -2.52 25.31 -1.07
CA ALA A 161 -1.76 25.20 0.18
C ALA A 161 -0.51 24.35 -0.03
N ASP A 162 0.47 24.48 0.86
CA ASP A 162 1.66 23.62 0.94
C ASP A 162 1.96 23.19 2.38
N GLY A 163 3.02 22.41 2.57
CA GLY A 163 3.45 21.88 3.86
C GLY A 163 2.66 20.66 4.34
N LEU A 164 2.07 19.89 3.41
CA LEU A 164 1.51 18.58 3.72
C LEU A 164 2.62 17.58 4.08
N ALA A 165 2.31 16.64 4.95
CA ALA A 165 3.21 15.58 5.39
C ALA A 165 2.63 14.20 5.05
N ASP A 166 3.01 13.67 3.89
CA ASP A 166 2.58 12.37 3.38
C ASP A 166 1.05 12.22 3.34
N PRO A 167 0.38 13.00 2.46
CA PRO A 167 -1.07 12.98 2.35
C PRO A 167 -1.55 11.64 1.77
N THR A 168 -2.58 11.06 2.38
CA THR A 168 -3.12 9.74 2.02
C THR A 168 -4.48 9.79 1.35
N ASP A 169 -5.29 10.83 1.64
CA ASP A 169 -6.57 11.06 0.98
C ASP A 169 -7.04 12.51 1.15
N LEU A 170 -7.97 12.96 0.31
CA LEU A 170 -8.58 14.28 0.44
C LEU A 170 -10.06 14.28 0.05
N ALA A 171 -10.83 15.17 0.67
CA ALA A 171 -12.23 15.41 0.34
C ALA A 171 -12.56 16.89 0.45
N VAL A 172 -13.55 17.35 -0.33
CA VAL A 172 -13.99 18.74 -0.34
C VAL A 172 -15.40 18.83 0.20
N ALA A 173 -15.59 19.67 1.21
CA ALA A 173 -16.88 19.91 1.82
C ALA A 173 -17.76 20.82 0.94
N PRO A 174 -19.10 20.78 1.09
CA PRO A 174 -20.01 21.70 0.40
C PRO A 174 -19.80 23.18 0.74
N ASP A 175 -19.16 23.48 1.86
CA ASP A 175 -18.79 24.84 2.27
C ASP A 175 -17.45 25.32 1.66
N GLY A 176 -16.81 24.49 0.81
CA GLY A 176 -15.56 24.80 0.13
C GLY A 176 -14.30 24.40 0.89
N ARG A 177 -14.41 23.94 2.15
CA ARG A 177 -13.25 23.49 2.91
C ARG A 177 -12.69 22.18 2.35
N VAL A 178 -11.38 22.11 2.20
CA VAL A 178 -10.68 20.88 1.80
C VAL A 178 -10.13 20.20 3.04
N PHE A 179 -10.45 18.92 3.21
CA PHE A 179 -9.93 18.06 4.26
C PHE A 179 -8.90 17.13 3.67
N VAL A 180 -7.69 17.12 4.23
CA VAL A 180 -6.58 16.27 3.77
C VAL A 180 -6.15 15.37 4.92
N ALA A 181 -6.23 14.05 4.74
CA ALA A 181 -5.67 13.07 5.66
C ALA A 181 -4.15 12.98 5.44
N GLU A 182 -3.39 13.04 6.52
CA GLU A 182 -1.95 12.81 6.55
C GLU A 182 -1.65 11.52 7.30
N ARG A 183 -0.75 10.70 6.78
CA ARG A 183 -0.51 9.32 7.27
C ARG A 183 -0.31 9.26 8.78
N ARG A 184 0.35 10.26 9.37
CA ARG A 184 0.75 10.30 10.80
C ARG A 184 -0.36 10.74 11.77
N GLY A 185 -1.63 10.62 11.41
CA GLY A 185 -2.73 10.85 12.35
C GLY A 185 -3.26 12.29 12.40
N SER A 186 -2.98 13.11 11.38
CA SER A 186 -3.52 14.47 11.27
C SER A 186 -4.47 14.61 10.09
N VAL A 187 -5.52 15.41 10.27
CA VAL A 187 -6.37 15.90 9.20
C VAL A 187 -6.18 17.40 9.11
N ARG A 188 -5.70 17.89 7.97
CA ARG A 188 -5.61 19.32 7.69
C ARG A 188 -6.93 19.81 7.12
N THR A 189 -7.40 20.94 7.60
CA THR A 189 -8.52 21.67 7.00
C THR A 189 -7.97 22.91 6.31
N ILE A 190 -8.38 23.10 5.07
CA ILE A 190 -7.88 24.16 4.20
C ILE A 190 -9.10 24.96 3.75
N ASP A 191 -9.13 26.23 4.14
CA ASP A 191 -10.08 27.18 3.58
C ASP A 191 -9.55 27.63 2.22
N ASP A 192 -10.30 27.36 1.16
CA ASP A 192 -10.00 27.85 -0.18
C ASP A 192 -11.05 28.88 -0.61
N PRO A 193 -10.85 30.17 -0.28
CA PRO A 193 -11.78 31.22 -0.69
C PRO A 193 -11.68 31.60 -2.18
N GLY A 194 -10.93 30.86 -3.01
CA GLY A 194 -10.70 31.24 -4.41
C GLY A 194 -9.48 32.17 -4.63
N GLY A 195 -8.51 32.19 -3.70
CA GLY A 195 -7.40 33.15 -3.68
C GLY A 195 -6.08 32.60 -3.13
N GLN A 196 -5.18 33.49 -2.69
CA GLN A 196 -3.80 33.15 -2.24
C GLN A 196 -3.75 31.98 -1.23
N PRO A 197 -2.62 31.24 -1.18
CA PRO A 197 -2.49 30.11 -0.27
C PRO A 197 -2.76 30.48 1.18
N SER A 198 -3.71 29.78 1.81
CA SER A 198 -4.07 30.04 3.22
C SER A 198 -3.19 29.22 4.18
N ARG A 199 -3.02 29.70 5.41
CA ARG A 199 -2.45 28.88 6.49
C ARG A 199 -3.50 27.86 6.90
N THR A 200 -3.12 26.58 6.83
CA THR A 200 -4.05 25.46 7.01
C THR A 200 -4.02 24.97 8.46
N PRO A 201 -5.13 25.09 9.22
CA PRO A 201 -5.23 24.43 10.52
C PRO A 201 -5.15 22.91 10.38
N SER A 202 -4.57 22.26 11.37
CA SER A 202 -4.49 20.80 11.46
C SER A 202 -5.17 20.33 12.75
N ALA A 203 -6.00 19.29 12.63
CA ALA A 203 -6.54 18.54 13.75
C ALA A 203 -5.83 17.19 13.85
N SER A 204 -5.34 16.84 15.03
CA SER A 204 -4.96 15.45 15.31
C SER A 204 -6.21 14.60 15.48
N VAL A 205 -6.17 13.39 14.93
CA VAL A 205 -7.20 12.38 15.10
C VAL A 205 -6.64 11.30 16.02
N ASP A 206 -7.38 10.96 17.07
CA ASP A 206 -7.01 9.83 17.92
C ASP A 206 -7.28 8.50 17.21
N VAL A 207 -6.23 8.00 16.55
CA VAL A 207 -6.20 6.70 15.87
C VAL A 207 -5.28 5.70 16.59
N GLU A 208 -5.08 5.86 17.90
CA GLU A 208 -4.39 4.86 18.74
C GLU A 208 -2.97 4.53 18.26
N GLY A 209 -2.23 5.56 17.82
CA GLY A 209 -0.88 5.38 17.27
C GLY A 209 -0.84 4.73 15.87
N GLY A 210 -2.00 4.61 15.23
CA GLY A 210 -2.16 4.09 13.87
C GLY A 210 -1.85 5.09 12.75
N GLU A 211 -2.02 4.63 11.51
CA GLU A 211 -1.83 5.40 10.29
C GLU A 211 -3.16 5.71 9.59
N LEU A 212 -3.37 6.98 9.21
CA LEU A 212 -4.52 7.35 8.38
C LEU A 212 -4.34 6.84 6.96
N LEU A 213 -5.42 6.32 6.38
CA LEU A 213 -5.42 5.79 5.02
C LEU A 213 -6.38 6.58 4.15
N ALA A 214 -7.61 6.79 4.61
CA ALA A 214 -8.63 7.47 3.83
C ALA A 214 -9.61 8.26 4.70
N LEU A 215 -10.25 9.27 4.10
CA LEU A 215 -11.36 9.98 4.71
C LEU A 215 -12.54 10.17 3.73
N ALA A 216 -13.73 10.35 4.28
CA ALA A 216 -14.90 10.76 3.52
C ALA A 216 -15.77 11.69 4.37
N LEU A 217 -16.38 12.68 3.73
CA LEU A 217 -17.30 13.61 4.38
C LEU A 217 -18.73 13.12 4.17
N ASP A 218 -19.57 13.25 5.20
CA ASP A 218 -21.00 13.00 5.07
C ASP A 218 -21.62 13.85 3.94
N PRO A 219 -22.50 13.31 3.08
CA PRO A 219 -23.19 14.11 2.06
C PRO A 219 -23.97 15.30 2.64
N GLN A 220 -24.35 15.22 3.92
CA GLN A 220 -25.00 16.27 4.69
C GLN A 220 -24.04 16.96 5.66
N PHE A 221 -22.74 17.00 5.36
CA PHE A 221 -21.68 17.53 6.23
C PHE A 221 -22.01 18.91 6.81
N ALA A 222 -22.61 19.82 6.03
CA ALA A 222 -23.03 21.14 6.49
C ALA A 222 -24.04 21.12 7.66
N ARG A 223 -24.67 19.98 7.93
CA ARG A 223 -25.59 19.76 9.07
C ARG A 223 -25.01 18.80 10.09
N THR A 224 -24.37 17.72 9.63
CA THR A 224 -23.94 16.63 10.50
C THR A 224 -22.54 16.80 11.02
N HIS A 225 -21.69 17.55 10.31
CA HIS A 225 -20.25 17.66 10.54
C HIS A 225 -19.54 16.30 10.67
N PHE A 226 -20.09 15.24 10.08
CA PHE A 226 -19.51 13.91 10.20
C PHE A 226 -18.40 13.67 9.18
N VAL A 227 -17.28 13.17 9.69
CA VAL A 227 -16.12 12.74 8.92
C VAL A 227 -15.88 11.26 9.22
N TYR A 228 -15.83 10.45 8.17
CA TYR A 228 -15.50 9.04 8.24
C TYR A 228 -14.03 8.85 7.94
N VAL A 229 -13.33 8.09 8.77
CA VAL A 229 -11.88 7.88 8.66
C VAL A 229 -11.60 6.40 8.70
N VAL A 230 -10.81 5.92 7.75
CA VAL A 230 -10.23 4.58 7.76
C VAL A 230 -8.75 4.68 8.09
N TYR A 231 -8.32 3.88 9.06
CA TYR A 231 -6.95 3.87 9.55
C TYR A 231 -6.50 2.46 9.89
N ALA A 232 -5.20 2.21 9.81
CA ALA A 232 -4.58 0.99 10.32
C ALA A 232 -4.08 1.25 11.75
N ALA A 233 -4.43 0.40 12.70
CA ALA A 233 -4.02 0.54 14.10
C ALA A 233 -3.55 -0.80 14.67
N PRO A 234 -2.77 -0.80 15.78
CA PRO A 234 -2.43 -2.03 16.48
C PRO A 234 -3.70 -2.84 16.79
N ALA A 235 -3.64 -4.15 16.56
CA ALA A 235 -4.70 -5.05 16.95
C ALA A 235 -4.95 -5.00 18.47
N ASP A 236 -6.18 -5.24 18.88
CA ASP A 236 -6.59 -5.27 20.29
C ASP A 236 -5.87 -6.40 21.06
N ARG A 237 -5.46 -7.47 20.37
CA ARG A 237 -4.63 -8.54 20.93
C ARG A 237 -3.14 -8.30 20.68
N SER A 238 -2.37 -8.37 21.76
CA SER A 238 -0.91 -8.26 21.70
C SER A 238 -0.30 -9.37 20.84
N GLY A 239 0.54 -8.99 19.88
CA GLY A 239 1.21 -9.91 18.94
C GLY A 239 0.50 -10.05 17.59
N ASP A 240 -0.73 -9.58 17.45
CA ASP A 240 -1.44 -9.54 16.16
C ASP A 240 -0.96 -8.34 15.31
N ARG A 241 -0.94 -8.52 13.98
CA ARG A 241 -0.55 -7.47 13.02
C ARG A 241 -1.58 -6.31 13.02
N PRO A 242 -1.23 -5.10 12.56
CA PRO A 242 -2.16 -3.96 12.52
C PRO A 242 -3.44 -4.27 11.75
N THR A 243 -4.61 -3.92 12.27
CA THR A 243 -5.91 -4.13 11.64
C THR A 243 -6.46 -2.80 11.10
N TYR A 244 -7.36 -2.87 10.13
CA TYR A 244 -8.08 -1.68 9.69
C TYR A 244 -9.31 -1.42 10.56
N ARG A 245 -9.55 -0.15 10.86
CA ARG A 245 -10.76 0.33 11.52
C ARG A 245 -11.40 1.43 10.69
N LEU A 246 -12.73 1.44 10.69
CA LEU A 246 -13.53 2.56 10.18
C LEU A 246 -14.18 3.24 11.38
N ALA A 247 -13.93 4.53 11.55
CA ALA A 247 -14.57 5.33 12.59
C ALA A 247 -15.22 6.59 12.01
N ARG A 248 -16.24 7.08 12.70
CA ARG A 248 -16.88 8.37 12.48
C ARG A 248 -16.41 9.35 13.54
N PHE A 249 -16.08 10.56 13.11
CA PHE A 249 -15.78 11.72 13.94
C PHE A 249 -16.79 12.82 13.65
N ARG A 250 -16.93 13.75 14.60
CA ARG A 250 -17.62 15.03 14.40
C ARG A 250 -16.58 16.14 14.34
N GLU A 251 -16.64 16.94 13.28
CA GLU A 251 -15.89 18.18 13.16
C GLU A 251 -16.57 19.29 13.96
N THR A 252 -15.80 20.01 14.78
CA THR A 252 -16.29 21.19 15.47
C THR A 252 -15.13 22.17 15.64
N ALA A 253 -15.25 23.33 15.00
CA ALA A 253 -14.25 24.41 15.06
C ALA A 253 -12.82 23.94 14.73
N GLY A 254 -12.67 23.11 13.70
CA GLY A 254 -11.37 22.60 13.27
C GLY A 254 -10.79 21.51 14.19
N VAL A 255 -11.63 20.84 14.98
CA VAL A 255 -11.26 19.68 15.81
C VAL A 255 -12.12 18.48 15.39
N LEU A 256 -11.50 17.31 15.27
CA LEU A 256 -12.21 16.04 15.05
C LEU A 256 -12.38 15.29 16.38
N GLY A 257 -13.60 15.32 16.92
CA GLY A 257 -13.98 14.69 18.18
C GLY A 257 -15.10 13.65 18.03
N GLU A 258 -15.73 13.26 19.15
CA GLU A 258 -16.87 12.33 19.19
C GLU A 258 -16.65 11.03 18.40
N ARG A 259 -15.46 10.44 18.54
CA ARG A 259 -15.06 9.21 17.84
C ARG A 259 -16.02 8.06 18.14
N ALA A 260 -16.59 7.48 17.09
CA ALA A 260 -17.38 6.26 17.14
C ALA A 260 -16.82 5.23 16.14
N VAL A 261 -16.31 4.11 16.64
CA VAL A 261 -15.83 3.00 15.78
C VAL A 261 -17.03 2.29 15.18
N LEU A 262 -17.08 2.22 13.85
CA LEU A 262 -18.18 1.65 13.07
C LEU A 262 -17.88 0.22 12.62
N VAL A 263 -16.64 -0.03 12.20
CA VAL A 263 -16.11 -1.36 11.91
C VAL A 263 -14.83 -1.50 12.71
N ASN A 264 -14.83 -2.47 13.62
CA ASN A 264 -13.65 -2.82 14.39
C ASN A 264 -12.94 -4.01 13.75
N GLU A 265 -11.62 -3.89 13.61
CA GLU A 265 -10.69 -4.92 13.17
C GLU A 265 -11.08 -5.68 11.89
N VAL A 266 -10.73 -5.13 10.73
CA VAL A 266 -10.59 -5.93 9.50
C VAL A 266 -9.17 -6.44 9.40
N ALA A 267 -9.02 -7.75 9.15
CA ALA A 267 -7.76 -8.46 9.27
C ALA A 267 -6.60 -7.81 8.46
N PRO A 268 -5.37 -7.91 8.99
CA PRO A 268 -4.19 -7.18 8.51
C PRO A 268 -3.71 -7.50 7.09
N VAL A 269 -3.11 -6.49 6.46
CA VAL A 269 -2.14 -6.61 5.36
C VAL A 269 -0.71 -6.53 5.93
N ASP A 270 0.26 -7.20 5.33
CA ASP A 270 1.68 -6.98 5.62
C ASP A 270 2.18 -5.72 4.87
N GLY A 271 2.54 -4.65 5.57
CA GLY A 271 3.06 -3.39 5.00
C GLY A 271 2.08 -2.20 5.09
N ALA A 272 2.40 -1.09 4.40
CA ALA A 272 1.54 0.09 4.34
C ALA A 272 0.22 -0.29 3.64
N GLY A 273 -0.81 -0.52 4.45
CA GLY A 273 -2.07 -1.07 4.01
C GLY A 273 -2.84 -0.22 3.00
N ALA A 274 -3.65 -0.86 2.15
CA ALA A 274 -4.51 -0.20 1.17
C ALA A 274 -5.98 -0.34 1.57
N ALA A 275 -6.56 0.75 2.06
CA ALA A 275 -7.98 0.83 2.37
C ALA A 275 -8.53 2.21 2.01
N SER A 276 -9.76 2.26 1.53
CA SER A 276 -10.42 3.49 1.11
C SER A 276 -11.88 3.52 1.53
N VAL A 277 -12.42 4.72 1.77
CA VAL A 277 -13.83 4.94 2.12
C VAL A 277 -14.43 6.04 1.27
N ARG A 278 -15.67 5.86 0.81
CA ARG A 278 -16.47 6.91 0.15
C ARG A 278 -17.91 6.86 0.60
N THR A 279 -18.53 8.03 0.72
CA THR A 279 -19.96 8.16 1.03
C THR A 279 -20.79 8.18 -0.24
N MET A 280 -21.92 7.47 -0.20
CA MET A 280 -22.94 7.51 -1.23
C MET A 280 -23.95 8.64 -0.96
N PRO A 281 -24.71 9.11 -1.97
CA PRO A 281 -25.75 10.14 -1.84
C PRO A 281 -26.70 9.98 -0.65
N ASP A 282 -27.06 8.73 -0.34
CA ASP A 282 -28.02 8.36 0.71
C ASP A 282 -27.36 8.26 2.10
N GLY A 283 -26.07 8.56 2.21
CA GLY A 283 -25.32 8.56 3.46
C GLY A 283 -24.74 7.20 3.85
N ARG A 284 -24.94 6.16 3.03
CA ARG A 284 -24.26 4.87 3.20
C ARG A 284 -22.79 4.95 2.80
N LEU A 285 -22.00 3.99 3.26
CA LEU A 285 -20.54 3.97 3.09
C LEU A 285 -20.13 2.84 2.17
N LEU A 286 -19.18 3.12 1.29
CA LEU A 286 -18.39 2.13 0.58
C LEU A 286 -17.02 2.04 1.25
N LEU A 287 -16.61 0.84 1.61
CA LEU A 287 -15.31 0.55 2.21
C LEU A 287 -14.61 -0.53 1.39
N SER A 288 -13.42 -0.22 0.86
CA SER A 288 -12.56 -1.21 0.21
C SER A 288 -11.37 -1.53 1.10
N VAL A 289 -11.05 -2.81 1.23
CA VAL A 289 -9.92 -3.30 2.03
C VAL A 289 -9.07 -4.24 1.18
N GLY A 290 -7.75 -4.08 1.20
CA GLY A 290 -6.82 -4.98 0.51
C GLY A 290 -6.73 -6.39 1.11
N THR A 291 -5.94 -7.25 0.48
CA THR A 291 -5.65 -8.63 0.92
C THR A 291 -4.16 -8.95 0.81
N ASN A 292 -3.75 -10.03 1.47
CA ASN A 292 -2.44 -10.68 1.32
C ASN A 292 -2.56 -12.08 0.70
N GLY A 293 -3.71 -12.42 0.08
CA GLY A 293 -3.95 -13.73 -0.51
C GLY A 293 -4.39 -14.82 0.49
N HIS A 294 -4.59 -14.48 1.76
CA HIS A 294 -5.05 -15.42 2.80
C HIS A 294 -6.56 -15.29 3.11
N GLY A 295 -7.28 -14.42 2.39
CA GLY A 295 -8.69 -14.14 2.60
C GLY A 295 -9.60 -15.31 2.18
N GLY A 296 -10.28 -15.92 3.16
CA GLY A 296 -11.35 -16.89 2.93
C GLY A 296 -12.72 -16.25 2.63
N ALA A 297 -13.73 -17.08 2.35
CA ALA A 297 -15.10 -16.62 2.03
C ALA A 297 -15.71 -15.73 3.12
N THR A 298 -15.36 -15.96 4.39
CA THR A 298 -15.83 -15.21 5.57
C THR A 298 -14.96 -13.99 5.93
N SER A 299 -13.77 -13.82 5.32
CA SER A 299 -12.92 -12.65 5.54
C SER A 299 -13.49 -11.43 4.82
N LEU A 300 -13.15 -10.22 5.30
CA LEU A 300 -13.46 -8.95 4.62
C LEU A 300 -12.29 -8.45 3.75
N GLU A 301 -11.17 -9.17 3.74
CA GLU A 301 -9.99 -8.86 2.93
C GLU A 301 -10.25 -8.96 1.42
N GLY A 302 -9.72 -8.01 0.67
CA GLY A 302 -9.81 -7.95 -0.79
C GLY A 302 -11.23 -7.68 -1.29
N LYS A 303 -12.08 -7.10 -0.44
CA LYS A 303 -13.51 -6.88 -0.70
C LYS A 303 -13.88 -5.42 -0.74
N LEU A 304 -14.92 -5.13 -1.51
CA LEU A 304 -15.68 -3.91 -1.42
C LEU A 304 -16.94 -4.18 -0.60
N LEU A 305 -17.11 -3.40 0.46
CA LEU A 305 -18.22 -3.45 1.40
C LEU A 305 -19.14 -2.26 1.18
N ARG A 306 -20.45 -2.47 1.36
CA ARG A 306 -21.42 -1.40 1.56
C ARG A 306 -21.96 -1.51 2.98
N LEU A 307 -21.93 -0.39 3.67
CA LEU A 307 -22.33 -0.27 5.07
C LEU A 307 -23.39 0.83 5.19
N GLU A 308 -24.27 0.67 6.17
CA GLU A 308 -25.10 1.77 6.64
C GLU A 308 -24.25 2.86 7.30
N ARG A 309 -24.84 4.03 7.54
CA ARG A 309 -24.14 5.17 8.14
C ARG A 309 -23.54 4.87 9.52
N ASP A 310 -24.12 3.90 10.22
CA ASP A 310 -23.68 3.42 11.54
C ASP A 310 -22.72 2.22 11.47
N GLY A 311 -22.30 1.80 10.27
CA GLY A 311 -21.41 0.66 10.06
C GLY A 311 -22.12 -0.69 9.97
N THR A 312 -23.44 -0.74 10.14
CA THR A 312 -24.18 -2.00 10.04
C THR A 312 -24.34 -2.46 8.59
N THR A 313 -24.66 -3.74 8.42
CA THR A 313 -24.95 -4.30 7.09
C THR A 313 -26.31 -3.80 6.59
N PRO A 314 -26.41 -3.27 5.35
CA PRO A 314 -27.68 -2.89 4.76
C PRO A 314 -28.66 -4.06 4.72
N ARG A 315 -29.91 -3.81 5.15
CA ARG A 315 -30.92 -4.86 5.36
C ARG A 315 -31.18 -5.68 4.10
N GLU A 316 -31.15 -5.03 2.94
CA GLU A 316 -31.36 -5.66 1.64
C GLU A 316 -30.22 -6.58 1.19
N GLN A 317 -29.06 -6.57 1.86
CA GLN A 317 -27.94 -7.46 1.57
C GLN A 317 -27.94 -8.77 2.37
N ASN A 318 -29.05 -9.11 3.04
CA ASN A 318 -29.28 -10.41 3.68
C ASN A 318 -28.13 -10.89 4.60
N GLY A 319 -27.58 -9.97 5.40
CA GLY A 319 -26.61 -10.31 6.45
C GLY A 319 -25.13 -10.29 6.04
N THR A 320 -24.79 -9.85 4.83
CA THR A 320 -23.39 -9.56 4.45
C THR A 320 -23.21 -8.13 3.91
N PRO A 321 -22.20 -7.36 4.38
CA PRO A 321 -21.90 -6.05 3.79
C PRO A 321 -21.15 -6.17 2.47
N VAL A 322 -20.65 -7.36 2.12
CA VAL A 322 -19.84 -7.59 0.92
C VAL A 322 -20.66 -7.38 -0.35
N ILE A 323 -20.17 -6.51 -1.22
CA ILE A 323 -20.68 -6.32 -2.58
C ILE A 323 -19.96 -7.27 -3.55
N THR A 324 -18.63 -7.24 -3.51
CA THR A 324 -17.77 -8.05 -4.38
C THR A 324 -16.42 -8.30 -3.71
N ALA A 325 -15.68 -9.27 -4.22
CA ALA A 325 -14.36 -9.67 -3.75
C ALA A 325 -13.47 -9.91 -4.98
N VAL A 326 -12.37 -9.17 -5.12
CA VAL A 326 -11.38 -9.29 -6.23
C VAL A 326 -10.18 -8.31 -6.12
N PHE A 327 -10.00 -7.60 -5.00
CA PHE A 327 -9.00 -6.52 -4.94
C PHE A 327 -7.75 -6.93 -4.17
N ASP A 328 -6.58 -6.61 -4.70
CA ASP A 328 -5.29 -6.88 -4.05
C ASP A 328 -4.94 -5.76 -3.07
N ALA A 329 -4.82 -4.53 -3.57
CA ALA A 329 -4.47 -3.34 -2.80
C ALA A 329 -5.25 -2.11 -3.33
N PRO A 330 -6.55 -1.99 -3.00
CA PRO A 330 -7.40 -0.91 -3.49
C PRO A 330 -6.96 0.44 -2.90
N GLN A 331 -6.48 1.33 -3.77
CA GLN A 331 -5.93 2.64 -3.41
C GLN A 331 -7.00 3.72 -3.29
N GLY A 332 -8.07 3.63 -4.09
CA GLY A 332 -9.12 4.64 -4.10
C GLY A 332 -10.43 4.14 -4.67
N ILE A 333 -11.52 4.71 -4.15
CA ILE A 333 -12.88 4.53 -4.66
C ILE A 333 -13.34 5.87 -5.25
N ALA A 334 -13.99 5.84 -6.41
CA ALA A 334 -14.72 6.97 -6.97
C ALA A 334 -16.17 6.56 -7.25
N TRP A 335 -17.11 7.18 -6.55
CA TRP A 335 -18.54 6.91 -6.72
C TRP A 335 -19.08 7.65 -7.96
N ASP A 336 -19.77 6.91 -8.83
CA ASP A 336 -20.42 7.39 -10.04
C ASP A 336 -21.94 7.35 -9.84
N ARG A 337 -22.55 8.51 -9.54
CA ARG A 337 -23.99 8.62 -9.29
C ARG A 337 -24.77 8.30 -10.56
N GLY A 338 -24.28 8.77 -11.71
CA GLY A 338 -24.94 8.62 -13.00
C GLY A 338 -25.07 7.16 -13.43
N ARG A 339 -24.03 6.35 -13.18
CA ARG A 339 -24.00 4.93 -13.52
C ARG A 339 -24.37 4.01 -12.35
N SER A 340 -24.56 4.56 -11.15
CA SER A 340 -24.72 3.78 -9.90
C SER A 340 -23.62 2.73 -9.76
N ALA A 341 -22.37 3.16 -9.89
CA ALA A 341 -21.20 2.29 -9.88
C ALA A 341 -20.07 2.88 -9.05
N ALA A 342 -19.24 2.02 -8.47
CA ALA A 342 -17.99 2.40 -7.84
C ALA A 342 -16.83 2.08 -8.77
N TRP A 343 -16.01 3.08 -9.08
CA TRP A 343 -14.74 2.89 -9.76
C TRP A 343 -13.65 2.64 -8.72
N ILE A 344 -12.97 1.52 -8.82
CA ILE A 344 -11.93 1.10 -7.89
C ILE A 344 -10.58 1.13 -8.60
N VAL A 345 -9.64 1.88 -8.05
CA VAL A 345 -8.24 1.80 -8.44
C VAL A 345 -7.56 0.77 -7.56
N ASP A 346 -7.06 -0.30 -8.17
CA ASP A 346 -6.44 -1.42 -7.46
C ASP A 346 -5.03 -1.69 -7.98
N ARG A 347 -4.10 -1.94 -7.05
CA ARG A 347 -2.70 -2.25 -7.35
C ARG A 347 -2.40 -3.72 -7.10
N ALA A 348 -2.06 -4.42 -8.18
CA ALA A 348 -1.71 -5.83 -8.18
C ALA A 348 -0.24 -6.00 -8.60
N GLY A 349 0.66 -6.06 -7.62
CA GLY A 349 2.10 -6.12 -7.87
C GLY A 349 2.62 -4.89 -8.63
N ALA A 350 3.22 -5.11 -9.80
CA ALA A 350 3.74 -4.06 -10.68
C ALA A 350 2.71 -3.49 -11.68
N ALA A 351 1.42 -3.75 -11.45
CA ALA A 351 0.34 -3.30 -12.31
C ALA A 351 -0.73 -2.57 -11.52
N ALA A 352 -1.49 -1.71 -12.20
CA ALA A 352 -2.70 -1.14 -11.67
C ALA A 352 -3.88 -1.35 -12.60
N THR A 353 -5.06 -1.42 -12.00
CA THR A 353 -6.33 -1.58 -12.71
C THR A 353 -7.35 -0.56 -12.24
N LEU A 354 -8.27 -0.22 -13.14
CA LEU A 354 -9.47 0.54 -12.85
C LEU A 354 -10.67 -0.35 -13.13
N SER A 355 -11.44 -0.66 -12.09
CA SER A 355 -12.59 -1.56 -12.17
C SER A 355 -13.89 -0.84 -11.85
N ALA A 356 -14.88 -0.95 -12.73
CA ALA A 356 -16.25 -0.51 -12.46
C ALA A 356 -17.02 -1.62 -11.76
N VAL A 357 -17.48 -1.36 -10.54
CA VAL A 357 -18.35 -2.26 -9.76
C VAL A 357 -19.75 -1.66 -9.73
N PRO A 358 -20.74 -2.26 -10.43
CA PRO A 358 -22.13 -1.82 -10.32
C PRO A 358 -22.63 -1.97 -8.89
N ILE A 359 -23.24 -0.91 -8.34
CA ILE A 359 -23.80 -0.92 -6.99
C ILE A 359 -25.31 -0.80 -7.11
N GLY A 360 -26.00 -1.93 -6.96
CA GLY A 360 -27.46 -2.02 -7.02
C GLY A 360 -28.07 -2.66 -5.77
N PRO A 361 -29.40 -2.88 -5.77
CA PRO A 361 -30.08 -3.64 -4.73
C PRO A 361 -29.81 -5.16 -4.82
N SER A 362 -29.32 -5.65 -5.96
CA SER A 362 -29.05 -7.09 -6.21
C SER A 362 -27.60 -7.46 -5.91
N VAL A 363 -27.38 -8.53 -5.14
CA VAL A 363 -26.06 -9.10 -4.81
C VAL A 363 -26.01 -10.58 -5.28
N PRO A 364 -24.91 -11.06 -5.91
CA PRO A 364 -23.75 -10.28 -6.32
C PRO A 364 -24.08 -9.37 -7.53
N PRO A 365 -23.39 -8.23 -7.68
CA PRO A 365 -23.54 -7.40 -8.87
C PRO A 365 -23.13 -8.18 -10.13
N ARG A 366 -23.69 -7.82 -11.29
CA ARG A 366 -23.21 -8.33 -12.58
C ARG A 366 -21.72 -8.01 -12.73
N ALA A 367 -20.98 -8.88 -13.43
CA ALA A 367 -19.56 -8.68 -13.70
C ALA A 367 -19.28 -7.26 -14.20
N GLY A 368 -18.43 -6.56 -13.46
CA GLY A 368 -17.92 -5.24 -13.82
C GLY A 368 -16.97 -5.29 -15.02
N VAL A 369 -16.53 -4.11 -15.47
CA VAL A 369 -15.43 -4.01 -16.43
C VAL A 369 -14.17 -3.59 -15.69
N SER A 370 -13.06 -4.24 -15.99
CA SER A 370 -11.72 -3.87 -15.48
C SER A 370 -10.83 -3.45 -16.65
N TYR A 371 -10.10 -2.37 -16.46
CA TYR A 371 -9.15 -1.82 -17.41
C TYR A 371 -7.75 -1.80 -16.78
N ARG A 372 -6.73 -2.14 -17.56
CA ARG A 372 -5.34 -1.97 -17.13
C ARG A 372 -4.95 -0.51 -17.32
N LEU A 373 -4.38 0.09 -16.28
CA LEU A 373 -3.85 1.44 -16.33
C LEU A 373 -2.40 1.41 -16.87
N ALA A 374 -2.01 2.49 -17.56
CA ALA A 374 -0.66 2.60 -18.11
C ALA A 374 0.39 2.75 -17.00
N ASP A 375 0.05 3.53 -15.97
CA ASP A 375 0.92 3.74 -14.81
C ASP A 375 0.55 2.77 -13.70
N ALA A 376 1.57 2.18 -13.06
CA ALA A 376 1.38 1.26 -11.94
C ALA A 376 1.26 2.00 -10.58
N ASP A 377 1.81 3.21 -10.47
CA ASP A 377 1.80 4.02 -9.24
C ASP A 377 0.62 5.00 -9.18
N VAL A 378 -0.57 4.46 -9.42
CA VAL A 378 -1.82 5.21 -9.21
C VAL A 378 -2.25 5.13 -7.75
N ARG A 379 -2.77 6.24 -7.25
CA ARG A 379 -2.97 6.45 -5.80
C ARG A 379 -4.40 6.84 -5.44
N SER A 380 -5.12 7.49 -6.34
CA SER A 380 -6.46 8.01 -6.08
C SER A 380 -7.26 8.15 -7.37
N ALA A 381 -8.59 8.14 -7.25
CA ALA A 381 -9.50 8.44 -8.34
C ALA A 381 -10.71 9.25 -7.88
N ALA A 382 -11.29 10.00 -8.82
CA ALA A 382 -12.53 10.74 -8.64
C ALA A 382 -13.37 10.70 -9.92
N VAL A 383 -14.70 10.70 -9.78
CA VAL A 383 -15.62 10.90 -10.92
C VAL A 383 -15.92 12.39 -10.99
N TYR A 384 -15.89 12.95 -12.19
CA TYR A 384 -16.27 14.35 -12.38
C TYR A 384 -17.79 14.48 -12.57
N GLU A 385 -18.45 15.08 -11.60
CA GLU A 385 -19.91 15.29 -11.59
C GLU A 385 -20.33 16.77 -11.46
N GLY A 386 -19.35 17.68 -11.46
CA GLY A 386 -19.57 19.11 -11.29
C GLY A 386 -20.05 19.84 -12.54
N ASP A 387 -20.37 21.14 -12.37
CA ASP A 387 -20.91 21.98 -13.43
C ASP A 387 -19.86 22.93 -14.06
N LEU A 388 -18.72 23.18 -13.40
CA LEU A 388 -17.67 24.10 -13.91
C LEU A 388 -17.00 23.64 -15.21
N LEU A 389 -16.86 22.33 -15.44
CA LEU A 389 -16.27 21.72 -16.64
C LEU A 389 -17.27 20.72 -17.25
N PRO A 390 -18.34 21.17 -17.93
CA PRO A 390 -19.40 20.28 -18.42
C PRO A 390 -18.88 19.15 -19.32
N ALA A 391 -17.80 19.39 -20.08
CA ALA A 391 -17.19 18.40 -20.95
C ALA A 391 -16.60 17.20 -20.20
N PHE A 392 -16.26 17.37 -18.92
CA PHE A 392 -15.67 16.33 -18.06
C PHE A 392 -16.75 15.44 -17.43
N ARG A 393 -18.03 15.77 -17.58
CA ARG A 393 -19.12 15.07 -16.89
C ARG A 393 -19.07 13.56 -17.14
N ASN A 394 -19.05 12.80 -16.05
CA ASN A 394 -18.98 11.34 -16.01
C ASN A 394 -17.62 10.73 -16.40
N ASP A 395 -16.57 11.55 -16.55
CA ASP A 395 -15.21 11.07 -16.74
C ASP A 395 -14.60 10.66 -15.39
N VAL A 396 -13.66 9.72 -15.45
CA VAL A 396 -12.89 9.29 -14.27
C VAL A 396 -11.51 9.94 -14.31
N LEU A 397 -11.16 10.63 -13.25
CA LEU A 397 -9.85 11.21 -13.02
C LEU A 397 -9.02 10.25 -12.18
N VAL A 398 -7.78 9.97 -12.58
CA VAL A 398 -6.87 9.08 -11.85
C VAL A 398 -5.54 9.79 -11.63
N ALA A 399 -5.10 9.86 -10.38
CA ALA A 399 -3.85 10.48 -9.97
C ALA A 399 -2.67 9.51 -10.16
N SER A 400 -1.60 9.99 -10.80
CA SER A 400 -0.34 9.24 -11.04
C SER A 400 0.86 10.01 -10.47
N ASP A 401 1.49 9.45 -9.45
CA ASP A 401 2.60 10.11 -8.73
C ASP A 401 3.90 9.97 -9.54
N GLU A 402 4.37 8.74 -9.80
CA GLU A 402 5.51 8.52 -10.71
C GLU A 402 5.29 9.08 -12.12
N GLY A 403 4.05 9.04 -12.65
CA GLY A 403 3.74 9.58 -13.97
C GLY A 403 3.72 11.11 -14.03
N ARG A 404 3.63 11.80 -12.87
CA ARG A 404 3.56 13.26 -12.75
C ARG A 404 2.46 13.92 -13.58
N HIS A 405 1.27 13.29 -13.58
CA HIS A 405 0.10 13.79 -14.28
C HIS A 405 -1.20 13.30 -13.67
N LEU A 406 -2.30 13.93 -14.07
CA LEU A 406 -3.67 13.45 -13.81
C LEU A 406 -4.20 12.84 -15.11
N VAL A 407 -4.64 11.58 -15.08
CA VAL A 407 -5.25 10.94 -16.25
C VAL A 407 -6.75 11.19 -16.22
N ARG A 408 -7.29 11.83 -17.26
CA ARG A 408 -8.72 11.90 -17.55
C ARG A 408 -9.12 10.74 -18.45
N LEU A 409 -9.96 9.86 -17.95
CA LEU A 409 -10.48 8.69 -18.65
C LEU A 409 -11.94 8.95 -19.04
N ARG A 410 -12.18 9.07 -20.35
CA ARG A 410 -13.52 9.13 -20.91
C ARG A 410 -14.08 7.73 -21.00
N VAL A 411 -15.04 7.44 -20.11
CA VAL A 411 -15.71 6.14 -20.07
C VAL A 411 -17.02 6.21 -20.85
N PRO A 412 -17.19 5.45 -21.93
CA PRO A 412 -18.46 5.39 -22.64
C PRO A 412 -19.61 4.93 -21.73
N VAL A 413 -20.78 5.53 -21.87
CA VAL A 413 -21.99 5.18 -21.08
C VAL A 413 -22.47 3.75 -21.38
N ALA A 414 -22.12 3.19 -22.55
CA ALA A 414 -22.43 1.81 -22.90
C ALA A 414 -21.48 0.82 -22.20
N ALA A 415 -22.05 0.03 -21.28
CA ALA A 415 -21.39 -0.96 -20.40
C ALA A 415 -20.62 -2.12 -21.07
N ARG A 416 -20.27 -2.00 -22.36
CA ARG A 416 -19.55 -3.04 -23.13
C ARG A 416 -18.35 -2.50 -23.93
N SER A 417 -18.09 -1.19 -23.94
CA SER A 417 -16.89 -0.68 -24.59
C SER A 417 -15.64 -1.01 -23.76
N ARG A 418 -14.73 -1.78 -24.35
CA ARG A 418 -13.40 -2.04 -23.78
C ARG A 418 -12.40 -0.92 -24.08
N THR A 419 -12.82 0.11 -24.82
CA THR A 419 -11.96 1.21 -25.21
C THR A 419 -12.20 2.39 -24.27
N LEU A 420 -11.16 2.78 -23.55
CA LEU A 420 -11.08 4.05 -22.83
C LEU A 420 -10.30 5.05 -23.69
N THR A 421 -10.75 6.29 -23.72
CA THR A 421 -9.91 7.38 -24.21
C THR A 421 -9.27 8.06 -23.01
N ALA A 422 -7.94 8.00 -22.94
CA ALA A 422 -7.16 8.62 -21.89
C ALA A 422 -6.54 9.94 -22.38
N GLU A 423 -6.56 10.95 -21.53
CA GLU A 423 -5.88 12.22 -21.74
C GLU A 423 -5.07 12.55 -20.49
N ARG A 424 -3.80 12.96 -20.67
CA ARG A 424 -2.94 13.38 -19.56
C ARG A 424 -3.06 14.87 -19.35
N LEU A 425 -3.39 15.27 -18.14
CA LEU A 425 -3.48 16.65 -17.69
C LEU A 425 -2.30 16.97 -16.78
N LEU A 426 -1.80 18.20 -16.84
CA LEU A 426 -0.72 18.72 -15.99
C LEU A 426 0.62 17.95 -16.05
N GLN A 427 0.88 17.21 -17.14
CA GLN A 427 2.12 16.44 -17.32
C GLN A 427 3.36 17.29 -17.00
N ASP A 428 4.15 16.83 -16.04
CA ASP A 428 5.41 17.45 -15.61
C ASP A 428 5.29 18.93 -15.26
N ARG A 429 4.14 19.36 -14.75
CA ARG A 429 3.89 20.77 -14.40
C ARG A 429 3.90 21.07 -12.90
N VAL A 430 3.42 20.13 -12.10
CA VAL A 430 3.18 20.31 -10.67
C VAL A 430 3.88 19.26 -9.81
N GLY A 431 4.63 18.34 -10.44
CA GLY A 431 5.20 17.17 -9.78
C GLY A 431 4.26 15.97 -9.82
N GLY A 432 4.58 14.97 -8.99
CA GLY A 432 3.79 13.76 -8.86
C GLY A 432 2.43 14.02 -8.21
N ILE A 433 1.34 13.60 -8.86
CA ILE A 433 -0.01 13.81 -8.37
C ILE A 433 -0.48 12.55 -7.64
N ARG A 434 -0.76 12.66 -6.35
CA ARG A 434 -1.13 11.54 -5.48
C ARG A 434 -2.63 11.42 -5.28
N LEU A 435 -3.30 12.54 -5.06
CA LEU A 435 -4.69 12.55 -4.64
C LEU A 435 -5.52 13.38 -5.61
N VAL A 436 -6.79 13.03 -5.79
CA VAL A 436 -7.75 13.82 -6.56
C VAL A 436 -9.14 13.74 -5.94
N ALA A 437 -9.83 14.87 -5.88
CA ALA A 437 -11.26 14.96 -5.59
C ALA A 437 -11.90 16.07 -6.42
N VAL A 438 -13.22 15.99 -6.55
CA VAL A 438 -14.03 17.01 -7.24
C VAL A 438 -14.94 17.64 -6.20
N SER A 439 -14.89 18.97 -6.12
CA SER A 439 -15.75 19.72 -5.22
C SER A 439 -17.19 19.80 -5.75
N PRO A 440 -18.19 20.07 -4.90
CA PRO A 440 -19.59 20.13 -5.34
C PRO A 440 -19.90 21.17 -6.42
N ASP A 441 -19.16 22.27 -6.47
CA ASP A 441 -19.24 23.28 -7.54
C ASP A 441 -18.54 22.82 -8.84
N GLY A 442 -17.62 21.85 -8.75
CA GLY A 442 -16.97 21.23 -9.90
C GLY A 442 -15.52 21.64 -10.14
N ALA A 443 -14.86 22.26 -9.17
CA ALA A 443 -13.41 22.43 -9.22
C ALA A 443 -12.73 21.08 -8.92
N ILE A 444 -11.59 20.82 -9.55
CA ILE A 444 -10.84 19.59 -9.32
C ILE A 444 -9.70 19.93 -8.35
N TYR A 445 -9.74 19.35 -7.16
CA TYR A 445 -8.66 19.44 -6.19
C TYR A 445 -7.75 18.24 -6.33
N PHE A 446 -6.46 18.46 -6.17
CA PHE A 446 -5.46 17.40 -6.18
C PHE A 446 -4.35 17.70 -5.19
N SER A 447 -3.55 16.69 -4.85
CA SER A 447 -2.34 16.89 -4.06
C SER A 447 -1.11 16.26 -4.70
N THR A 448 0.05 16.84 -4.40
CA THR A 448 1.36 16.21 -4.52
C THR A 448 1.73 15.58 -3.17
N ALA A 449 3.02 15.29 -2.96
CA ALA A 449 3.55 14.85 -1.67
C ALA A 449 3.44 15.90 -0.55
N ASP A 450 3.35 17.19 -0.89
CA ASP A 450 3.45 18.30 0.06
C ASP A 450 2.51 19.49 -0.23
N THR A 451 1.80 19.48 -1.35
CA THR A 451 1.06 20.65 -1.86
C THR A 451 -0.35 20.25 -2.31
N VAL A 452 -1.34 21.11 -2.03
CA VAL A 452 -2.68 21.04 -2.63
C VAL A 452 -2.78 22.03 -3.78
N GLY A 453 -3.30 21.56 -4.91
CA GLY A 453 -3.68 22.40 -6.03
C GLY A 453 -5.14 22.27 -6.41
N ARG A 454 -5.56 23.22 -7.25
CA ARG A 454 -6.91 23.29 -7.82
C ARG A 454 -6.82 23.51 -9.32
N ILE A 455 -7.67 22.81 -10.07
CA ILE A 455 -7.89 23.01 -11.50
C ILE A 455 -9.28 23.61 -11.69
N THR A 456 -9.35 24.67 -12.48
CA THR A 456 -10.59 25.39 -12.86
C THR A 456 -10.61 25.64 -14.37
N PRO A 457 -11.78 25.89 -14.97
CA PRO A 457 -11.84 26.47 -16.30
C PRO A 457 -11.14 27.84 -16.30
N ARG A 458 -10.44 28.16 -17.40
CA ARG A 458 -9.78 29.47 -17.57
C ARG A 458 -10.72 30.53 -18.13
#